data_AF-A0A0E3PMW9-F1
#
_entry.id   AF-A0A0E3PMW9-F1
#
_cell.length_a   1.000
_cell.length_b   1.000
_cell.length_c   1.000
_cell.angle_alpha   90.00
_cell.angle_beta   90.00
_cell.angle_gamma   90.00
#
_symmetry.space_group_name_H-M   'P 1'
#
loop_
_entity.id
_entity.type
_entity.pdbx_description
1 polymer ?
#
loop_
_entity_poly.entity_id
_entity_poly.type
_entity_poly.pdbx_seq_one_letter_code
_entity_poly.pdbx_strand_id
1 'polypeptide(L)' 'MLFAATSKGRATSAVEAPTSWYWDFGDGINSKDAMNTTHTFTKPGNYTVSLTVEMPQGTVQRQSRVT' A
#
# COMPACT_ATOMS: atom_id res chain seq x y z
N MET A 1 30.50 -1.47 -29.81
CA MET A 1 30.52 -1.13 -28.37
C MET A 1 30.21 0.35 -28.25
N LEU A 2 28.96 0.71 -27.89
CA LEU A 2 28.59 1.87 -27.05
C LEU A 2 27.05 1.91 -26.98
N PHE A 3 26.46 1.63 -25.82
CA PHE A 3 25.08 2.03 -25.53
C PHE A 3 25.18 3.14 -24.49
N ALA A 4 24.86 4.37 -24.89
CA ALA A 4 24.71 5.46 -23.93
C ALA A 4 23.33 5.32 -23.28
N ALA A 5 23.29 4.89 -22.02
CA ALA A 5 22.10 5.00 -21.19
C ALA A 5 22.21 6.29 -20.37
N THR A 6 21.60 7.37 -20.85
CA THR A 6 21.35 8.55 -20.03
C THR A 6 20.25 8.19 -19.04
N SER A 7 20.60 7.96 -17.78
CA SER A 7 19.62 7.94 -16.69
C SER A 7 19.09 9.37 -16.53
N LYS A 8 17.87 9.61 -17.02
CA LYS A 8 17.16 10.87 -16.76
C LYS A 8 17.01 11.02 -15.25
N GLY A 9 17.34 12.22 -14.78
CA GLY A 9 17.56 12.55 -13.39
C GLY A 9 16.44 12.10 -12.46
N ARG A 10 16.86 11.77 -11.23
CA ARG A 10 15.97 11.68 -10.08
C ARG A 10 15.33 13.05 -9.91
N ALA A 11 14.12 13.21 -10.45
CA ALA A 11 13.24 14.26 -9.98
C ALA A 11 13.08 14.04 -8.48
N THR A 12 13.47 15.03 -7.69
CA THR A 12 12.98 15.14 -6.31
C THR A 12 11.49 15.46 -6.44
N SER A 13 10.68 14.43 -6.74
CA SER A 13 9.24 14.54 -6.73
C SER A 13 8.88 14.97 -5.32
N ALA A 14 8.20 16.12 -5.18
CA ALA A 14 7.40 16.34 -3.99
C ALA A 14 6.61 15.04 -3.77
N VAL A 15 6.74 14.42 -2.60
CA VAL A 15 5.99 13.20 -2.32
C VAL A 15 4.54 13.66 -2.27
N GLU A 16 3.83 13.48 -3.39
CA GLU A 16 2.42 13.80 -3.44
C GLU A 16 1.71 12.94 -2.40
N ALA A 17 0.86 13.58 -1.61
CA ALA A 17 0.15 12.91 -0.54
C ALA A 17 -0.75 11.82 -1.12
N PRO A 18 -0.91 10.69 -0.42
CA PRO A 18 -1.89 9.68 -0.82
C PRO A 18 -3.29 10.27 -0.95
N THR A 19 -4.04 9.80 -1.95
CA THR A 19 -5.43 10.19 -2.21
C THR A 19 -6.41 9.29 -1.48
N SER A 20 -6.08 8.01 -1.28
CA SER A 20 -6.94 7.06 -0.58
C SER A 20 -6.14 5.91 0.05
N TRP A 21 -6.76 5.26 1.04
CA TRP A 21 -6.24 4.06 1.70
C TRP A 21 -7.31 2.99 1.73
N TYR A 22 -6.94 1.76 1.40
CA TYR A 22 -7.81 0.60 1.46
C TYR A 22 -7.13 -0.53 2.22
N TRP A 23 -7.75 -0.97 3.31
CA TRP A 23 -7.30 -2.09 4.11
C TRP A 23 -8.21 -3.30 3.86
N ASP A 24 -7.59 -4.43 3.57
CA ASP A 24 -8.22 -5.75 3.60
C ASP A 24 -7.57 -6.55 4.73
N PHE A 25 -8.33 -6.97 5.73
CA PHE A 25 -7.77 -7.70 6.87
C PHE A 25 -7.68 -9.21 6.62
N GLY A 26 -8.24 -9.71 5.52
CA GLY A 26 -8.21 -11.13 5.16
C GLY A 26 -9.21 -12.01 5.91
N ASP A 27 -10.08 -11.44 6.75
CA ASP A 27 -11.17 -12.11 7.45
C ASP A 27 -12.56 -11.79 6.86
N GLY A 28 -12.59 -11.10 5.71
CA GLY A 28 -13.79 -10.60 5.05
C GLY A 28 -14.17 -9.18 5.43
N ILE A 29 -13.47 -8.54 6.38
CA ILE A 29 -13.66 -7.15 6.74
C ILE A 29 -12.62 -6.27 6.04
N ASN A 30 -13.05 -5.10 5.59
CA ASN A 30 -12.19 -4.10 4.97
C ASN A 30 -12.48 -2.69 5.52
N SER A 31 -11.53 -1.79 5.35
CA SER A 31 -11.66 -0.38 5.69
C SER A 31 -11.27 0.49 4.49
N LYS A 32 -12.09 1.49 4.16
CA LYS A 32 -11.89 2.41 3.04
C LYS A 32 -11.63 3.81 3.57
N ASP A 33 -10.77 4.54 2.87
CA ASP A 33 -10.42 5.94 3.11
C ASP A 33 -9.88 6.21 4.52
N ALA A 34 -9.30 5.18 5.16
CA ALA A 34 -8.75 5.25 6.50
C ALA A 34 -7.23 5.09 6.48
N MET A 35 -6.51 6.19 6.71
CA MET A 35 -5.03 6.16 6.82
C MET A 35 -4.57 5.25 7.97
N ASN A 36 -5.24 5.35 9.11
CA ASN A 36 -5.00 4.52 10.29
C ASN A 36 -6.29 3.79 10.64
N THR A 37 -6.18 2.50 10.94
CA THR A 37 -7.30 1.66 11.34
C THR A 37 -6.85 0.66 12.39
N THR A 38 -7.78 0.29 13.28
CA THR A 38 -7.57 -0.76 14.28
C THR A 38 -8.57 -1.86 13.99
N HIS A 39 -8.08 -3.09 13.83
CA HIS A 39 -8.91 -4.26 13.59
C HIS A 39 -8.62 -5.34 14.61
N THR A 40 -9.69 -6.00 15.09
CA THR A 40 -9.60 -7.05 16.10
C THR A 40 -10.11 -8.35 15.50
N PHE A 41 -9.23 -9.33 15.36
CA PHE A 41 -9.60 -10.68 14.94
C PHE A 41 -10.27 -11.43 16.09
N THR A 42 -11.53 -11.83 15.90
CA THR A 42 -12.33 -12.53 16.92
C THR A 42 -12.19 -14.04 16.87
N LYS A 43 -11.64 -14.57 15.78
CA LYS A 43 -11.44 -16.00 15.55
C LYS A 43 -9.95 -16.29 15.42
N PRO A 44 -9.46 -17.41 15.95
CA PRO A 44 -8.10 -17.86 15.66
C PRO A 44 -7.99 -18.24 14.19
N GLY A 45 -6.88 -17.86 13.56
CA GLY A 45 -6.62 -18.12 12.16
C GLY A 45 -5.43 -17.33 11.63
N ASN A 46 -4.98 -17.71 10.45
CA ASN A 46 -3.92 -16.99 9.73
C ASN A 46 -4.57 -16.00 8.78
N TYR A 47 -4.25 -14.72 8.95
CA TYR A 47 -4.82 -13.64 8.16
C TYR A 47 -3.74 -12.93 7.35
N THR A 48 -4.05 -12.60 6.10
CA THR A 48 -3.19 -11.77 5.26
C THR A 48 -3.80 -10.38 5.19
N VAL A 49 -3.18 -9.44 5.89
CA VAL A 49 -3.57 -8.03 5.89
C VAL A 49 -2.92 -7.34 4.70
N SER A 50 -3.72 -6.71 3.85
CA SER A 50 -3.28 -5.95 2.68
C SER A 50 -3.67 -4.48 2.81
N LEU A 51 -2.71 -3.59 2.65
CA LEU A 51 -2.93 -2.15 2.50
C LEU A 51 -2.68 -1.77 1.04
N THR A 52 -3.66 -1.15 0.41
CA THR A 52 -3.55 -0.45 -0.86
C THR A 52 -3.62 1.05 -0.61
N VAL A 53 -2.62 1.77 -1.09
CA VAL A 53 -2.53 3.23 -1.00
C VAL A 53 -2.58 3.77 -2.42
N GLU A 54 -3.59 4.57 -2.73
CA GLU A 54 -3.60 5.31 -3.98
C GLU A 54 -2.87 6.63 -3.79
N MET A 55 -2.03 6.95 -4.76
CA MET A 55 -1.35 8.23 -4.86
C MET A 55 -1.58 8.77 -6.27
N PRO A 56 -1.48 10.09 -6.49
CA PRO A 56 -1.74 10.64 -7.82
C PRO A 56 -0.79 10.08 -8.91
N GLN A 57 0.42 9.68 -8.53
CA GLN A 57 1.42 9.03 -9.39
C GLN A 57 1.21 7.51 -9.57
N GLY A 58 0.27 6.90 -8.85
CA GLY A 58 -0.03 5.46 -8.94
C GLY A 58 -0.31 4.80 -7.60
N THR A 59 -0.49 3.48 -7.64
CA THR A 59 -0.91 2.69 -6.47
C THR A 59 0.27 1.96 -5.84
N VAL A 60 0.36 1.99 -4.52
CA VAL A 60 1.30 1.18 -3.73
C VAL A 60 0.52 0.16 -2.92
N GLN A 61 0.96 -1.10 -2.95
CA GLN A 61 0.39 -2.16 -2.13
C GLN A 61 1.42 -2.74 -1.16
N ARG A 62 0.97 -3.07 0.05
CA ARG A 62 1.78 -3.72 1.09
C ARG A 62 0.95 -4.83 1.72
N GLN A 63 1.57 -5.99 1.94
CA GLN A 63 0.93 -7.11 2.62
C GLN A 63 1.69 -7.47 3.89
N SER A 64 0.99 -8.03 4.86
CA SER A 64 1.53 -8.50 6.13
C SER A 64 0.73 -9.72 6.60
N ARG A 65 1.40 -10.65 7.29
CA ARG A 65 0.75 -11.85 7.84
C ARG A 65 0.52 -11.68 9.33
N VAL A 66 -0.67 -12.03 9.78
CA VAL A 66 -1.06 -12.15 11.18
C VAL A 66 -1.34 -13.63 11.43
N THR A 67 -0.81 -14.16 12.54
CA THR A 67 -0.84 -15.58 12.91
C THR A 67 -1.41 -15.70 14.32
#